data_AF-A0A1N6EG90-F1
#
_entry.id   AF-A0A1N6EG90-F1
#
_cell.length_a   1.000
_cell.length_b   1.000
_cell.length_c   1.000
_cell.angle_alpha   90.00
_cell.angle_beta   90.00
_cell.angle_gamma   90.00
#
_symmetry.space_group_name_H-M   'P 1'
#
loop_
_entity.id
_entity.type
_entity.pdbx_description
1 polymer ?
#
loop_
_entity_poly.entity_id
_entity_poly.type
_entity_poly.pdbx_seq_one_letter_code
_entity_poly.pdbx_strand_id
1 'polypeptide(L)'
;MEKAEKLSGDQLKEVKEILANTAVSELEDGEDFVDLAYTKVEFGYIYLREDHYESLFKIVTDRKTAFFAAQRGSLMRLQDTFTEEQFQGMTQQMKQFHGDWL
;
A
#
# COMPACT_ATOMS: atom_id res chain seq x y z
N MET A 1 13.31 -8.07 -17.96
CA MET A 1 12.57 -7.51 -16.81
C MET A 1 13.58 -6.76 -15.99
N GLU A 2 13.33 -5.47 -15.75
CA GLU A 2 14.14 -4.73 -14.79
C GLU A 2 13.90 -5.26 -13.38
N LYS A 3 14.95 -5.21 -12.55
CA LYS A 3 15.01 -5.94 -11.29
C LYS A 3 14.40 -5.07 -10.18
N ALA A 4 13.51 -5.66 -9.39
CA ALA A 4 13.04 -5.04 -8.15
C ALA A 4 14.20 -4.94 -7.15
N GLU A 5 14.29 -3.81 -6.46
CA GLU A 5 15.33 -3.52 -5.48
C GLU A 5 14.73 -3.44 -4.08
N LYS A 6 15.44 -4.07 -3.13
CA LYS A 6 15.09 -4.01 -1.71
C LYS A 6 15.49 -2.65 -1.14
N LEU A 7 14.56 -2.00 -0.43
CA LEU A 7 14.83 -0.77 0.32
C LEU A 7 15.67 -1.06 1.57
N SER A 8 16.55 -0.11 1.94
CA SER A 8 17.16 -0.12 3.27
C SER A 8 16.10 0.12 4.37
N GLY A 9 16.43 -0.15 5.64
CA GLY A 9 15.48 0.01 6.75
C GLY A 9 14.95 1.45 6.90
N ASP A 10 15.82 2.45 6.75
CA ASP A 10 15.43 3.86 6.86
C ASP A 10 14.59 4.31 5.67
N GLN A 11 14.98 3.94 4.45
CA GLN A 11 14.18 4.21 3.25
C GLN A 11 12.81 3.54 3.33
N LEU A 12 12.75 2.29 3.80
CA LEU A 12 11.50 1.56 3.97
C LEU A 12 10.54 2.31 4.90
N LYS A 13 11.06 2.83 6.02
CA LYS A 13 10.26 3.59 6.98
C LYS A 13 9.74 4.89 6.36
N GLU A 14 10.63 5.67 5.74
CA GLU A 14 10.28 6.95 5.10
C GLU A 14 9.20 6.75 4.03
N VAL A 15 9.36 5.75 3.15
CA VAL A 15 8.40 5.49 2.09
C VAL A 15 7.06 5.00 2.65
N LYS A 16 7.07 4.14 3.68
CA LYS A 16 5.82 3.72 4.35
C LYS A 16 5.07 4.92 4.90
N GLU A 17 5.76 5.88 5.52
CA GLU A 17 5.16 7.11 6.05
C GLU A 17 4.60 8.00 4.93
N ILE A 18 5.35 8.22 3.84
CA ILE A 18 4.90 9.03 2.69
C ILE A 18 3.65 8.42 2.04
N LEU A 19 3.66 7.12 1.77
CA LEU A 19 2.54 6.43 1.13
C LEU A 19 1.31 6.39 2.04
N ALA A 20 1.50 6.11 3.34
CA ALA A 20 0.42 6.12 4.31
C ALA A 20 -0.23 7.49 4.44
N ASN A 21 0.57 8.55 4.61
CA ASN A 21 0.05 9.91 4.77
C ASN A 21 -0.70 10.39 3.53
N THR A 22 -0.15 10.12 2.34
CA THR A 22 -0.82 10.45 1.07
C THR A 22 -2.13 9.67 0.92
N ALA A 23 -2.15 8.37 1.26
CA ALA A 23 -3.38 7.57 1.16
C ALA A 23 -4.45 7.99 2.18
N VAL A 24 -4.06 8.38 3.40
CA VAL A 24 -5.01 8.91 4.39
C VAL A 24 -5.64 10.22 3.90
N SER A 25 -4.91 11.08 3.17
CA SER A 25 -5.48 12.30 2.62
C SER A 25 -6.48 12.07 1.47
N GLU A 26 -6.51 10.87 0.88
CA GLU A 26 -7.49 10.44 -0.13
C GLU A 26 -8.73 9.78 0.49
N LEU A 27 -8.84 9.76 1.82
CA LEU A 27 -10.02 9.23 2.51
C LEU A 27 -11.09 10.31 2.71
N GLU A 28 -12.34 9.93 2.55
CA GLU A 28 -13.52 10.78 2.65
C GLU A 28 -14.20 10.65 4.02
N ASP A 29 -14.38 11.78 4.72
CA ASP A 29 -15.11 11.85 5.99
C ASP A 29 -16.59 11.48 5.80
N GLY A 30 -17.11 10.62 6.67
CA GLY A 30 -18.47 10.11 6.63
C GLY A 30 -18.67 8.89 5.72
N GLU A 31 -17.79 8.66 4.75
CA GLU A 31 -17.81 7.48 3.87
C GLU A 31 -16.76 6.44 4.26
N ASP A 32 -15.50 6.88 4.39
CA ASP A 32 -14.37 6.02 4.66
C ASP A 32 -14.06 5.92 6.15
N PHE A 33 -14.40 6.95 6.93
CA PHE A 33 -14.21 6.97 8.37
C PHE A 33 -15.21 7.92 9.05
N VAL A 34 -15.43 7.75 10.35
CA VAL A 34 -16.01 8.81 11.22
C VAL A 34 -14.95 9.38 12.14
N ASP A 35 -14.06 8.51 12.62
CA ASP A 35 -12.91 8.87 13.44
C ASP A 35 -11.68 8.15 12.88
N LEU A 36 -10.57 8.87 12.79
CA LEU A 36 -9.28 8.28 12.40
C LEU A 36 -8.59 7.57 13.58
N ALA A 37 -9.20 7.60 14.77
CA ALA A 37 -8.74 6.80 15.90
C ALA A 37 -8.67 5.31 15.51
N TYR A 38 -7.53 4.69 15.80
CA TYR A 38 -7.24 3.29 15.49
C TYR A 38 -7.15 2.94 13.99
N THR A 39 -7.03 3.91 13.09
CA THR A 39 -6.69 3.65 11.69
C THR A 39 -5.36 2.91 11.60
N LYS A 40 -5.34 1.83 10.82
CA LYS A 40 -4.14 1.00 10.59
C LYS A 40 -3.78 0.99 9.11
N VAL A 41 -2.48 1.00 8.84
CA VAL A 41 -1.95 0.80 7.49
C VAL A 41 -1.20 -0.52 7.46
N GLU A 42 -1.58 -1.40 6.54
CA GLU A 42 -0.98 -2.72 6.36
C GLU A 42 -0.40 -2.84 4.95
N PHE A 43 0.92 -3.00 4.86
CA PHE A 43 1.63 -3.18 3.59
C PHE A 43 1.67 -4.66 3.21
N GLY A 44 1.29 -4.95 1.97
CA GLY A 44 1.44 -6.28 1.37
C GLY A 44 2.84 -6.49 0.81
N TYR A 45 3.33 -5.53 0.01
CA TYR A 45 4.72 -5.47 -0.46
C TYR A 45 5.15 -4.03 -0.69
N ILE A 46 6.47 -3.82 -0.74
CA ILE A 46 7.07 -2.58 -1.21
C ILE A 46 8.47 -2.85 -1.75
N TYR A 47 8.80 -2.24 -2.89
CA TYR A 47 10.14 -2.28 -3.47
C TYR A 47 10.37 -1.07 -4.39
N LEU A 48 11.62 -0.84 -4.76
CA LEU A 48 11.98 0.14 -5.78
C LEU A 48 12.11 -0.56 -7.14
N ARG A 49 11.60 0.07 -8.20
CA ARG A 49 11.75 -0.37 -9.58
C ARG A 49 11.75 0.85 -10.49
N GLU A 50 12.72 0.94 -11.41
CA GLU A 50 12.76 2.04 -12.40
C GLU A 50 12.70 3.42 -11.71
N ASP A 51 13.43 3.61 -10.59
CA ASP A 51 13.40 4.81 -9.74
C ASP A 51 12.03 5.19 -9.13
N HIS A 52 11.06 4.26 -9.18
CA HIS A 52 9.74 4.43 -8.61
C HIS A 52 9.42 3.37 -7.55
N TYR A 53 8.68 3.77 -6.52
CA TYR A 53 8.18 2.83 -5.53
C TYR A 53 6.97 2.08 -6.08
N GLU A 54 7.01 0.76 -5.94
CA GLU A 54 5.91 -0.13 -6.26
C GLU A 54 5.41 -0.75 -4.95
N SER A 55 4.11 -0.63 -4.67
CA SER A 55 3.53 -1.11 -3.43
C SER A 55 2.05 -1.45 -3.58
N LEU A 56 1.60 -2.44 -2.81
CA LEU A 56 0.18 -2.69 -2.54
C LEU A 56 -0.01 -2.68 -1.03
N PHE A 57 -0.96 -1.89 -0.55
CA PHE A 57 -1.25 -1.75 0.88
C PHE A 57 -2.73 -1.43 1.10
N LYS A 58 -3.17 -1.51 2.35
CA LYS A 58 -4.54 -1.20 2.75
C LYS A 58 -4.57 -0.31 3.97
N ILE A 59 -5.60 0.53 4.05
CA ILE A 59 -5.95 1.29 5.24
C ILE A 59 -7.22 0.70 5.82
N VAL A 60 -7.17 0.31 7.09
CA VAL A 60 -8.32 -0.19 7.84
C VAL A 60 -8.78 0.93 8.78
N THR A 61 -10.03 1.36 8.62
CA THR A 61 -10.68 2.38 9.44
C THR A 61 -11.79 1.77 10.30
N ASP A 62 -12.54 2.60 11.01
CA ASP A 62 -13.76 2.21 11.75
C ASP A 62 -14.93 1.83 10.82
N ARG A 63 -14.94 2.31 9.57
CA ARG A 63 -16.03 2.08 8.61
C ARG A 63 -15.71 0.99 7.59
N LYS A 64 -14.51 0.99 7.02
CA LYS A 64 -14.16 0.05 5.95
C LYS A 64 -12.66 -0.15 5.80
N THR A 65 -12.30 -1.01 4.85
CA THR A 65 -10.93 -1.18 4.38
C THR A 65 -10.83 -0.59 2.98
N ALA A 66 -9.91 0.36 2.79
CA ALA A 66 -9.60 0.93 1.49
C ALA A 66 -8.23 0.41 1.01
N PHE A 67 -8.14 0.01 -0.25
CA PHE A 67 -6.94 -0.57 -0.84
C PHE A 67 -6.26 0.43 -1.76
N PHE A 68 -4.93 0.44 -1.74
CA PHE A 68 -4.10 1.38 -2.48
C PHE A 68 -2.94 0.68 -3.17
N ALA A 69 -2.60 1.17 -4.36
CA ALA A 69 -1.42 0.77 -5.09
C ALA A 69 -0.54 2.00 -5.38
N ALA A 70 0.75 1.90 -5.08
CA ALA A 70 1.76 2.81 -5.61
C ALA A 70 2.37 2.15 -6.83
N GLN A 71 2.34 2.83 -7.98
CA GLN A 71 2.89 2.32 -9.23
C GLN A 71 3.42 3.46 -10.08
N ARG A 72 4.65 3.35 -10.59
CA ARG A 72 5.30 4.34 -11.47
C ARG A 72 5.21 5.79 -10.95
N GLY A 73 5.39 5.96 -9.64
CA GLY A 73 5.37 7.27 -8.98
C GLY A 73 3.97 7.84 -8.69
N SER A 74 2.90 7.12 -9.03
CA SER A 74 1.53 7.50 -8.72
C SER A 74 0.95 6.65 -7.61
N LEU A 75 0.20 7.26 -6.70
CA LEU A 75 -0.65 6.56 -5.76
C LEU A 75 -2.07 6.47 -6.32
N MET A 76 -2.66 5.28 -6.27
CA MET A 76 -4.01 5.01 -6.75
C MET A 76 -4.81 4.31 -5.67
N ARG A 77 -6.00 4.83 -5.39
CA ARG A 77 -7.03 4.09 -4.66
C ARG A 77 -7.65 3.05 -5.60
N LEU A 78 -7.71 1.80 -5.15
CA LEU A 78 -8.32 0.72 -5.92
C LEU A 78 -9.85 0.81 -5.81
N GLN A 79 -10.55 0.25 -6.80
CA GLN A 79 -12.02 0.26 -6.82
C GLN A 79 -12.59 -0.41 -5.57
N ASP A 80 -13.76 0.04 -5.10
CA ASP A 80 -14.42 -0.52 -3.91
C ASP A 80 -14.80 -2.01 -4.04
N THR A 81 -14.82 -2.54 -5.26
CA THR A 81 -15.01 -3.97 -5.55
C THR A 81 -13.75 -4.80 -5.34
N PHE A 82 -12.59 -4.19 -5.09
CA PHE A 82 -11.35 -4.88 -4.80
C PHE A 82 -11.41 -5.54 -3.42
N THR A 83 -11.03 -6.81 -3.35
CA THR A 83 -11.27 -7.64 -2.15
C THR A 83 -10.00 -7.98 -1.38
N GLU A 84 -10.17 -8.41 -0.13
CA GLU A 84 -9.08 -8.95 0.69
C GLU A 84 -8.43 -10.19 0.06
N GLU A 85 -9.20 -11.03 -0.63
CA GLU A 85 -8.66 -12.20 -1.35
C GLU A 85 -7.73 -11.78 -2.50
N GLN A 86 -8.12 -10.75 -3.26
CA GLN A 86 -7.27 -10.19 -4.31
C GLN A 86 -6.02 -9.54 -3.73
N PHE A 87 -6.15 -8.80 -2.62
CA PHE A 87 -5.02 -8.23 -1.89
C PHE A 87 -4.00 -9.30 -1.48
N GLN A 88 -4.47 -10.39 -0.86
CA GLN A 88 -3.63 -11.49 -0.40
C GLN A 88 -2.99 -12.24 -1.56
N GLY A 89 -3.75 -12.54 -2.62
CA GLY A 89 -3.26 -13.22 -3.81
C GLY A 89 -2.18 -12.41 -4.54
N MET A 90 -2.40 -11.12 -4.76
CA MET A 90 -1.41 -10.24 -5.38
C MET A 90 -0.17 -10.06 -4.50
N THR A 91 -0.35 -9.92 -3.19
CA THR A 91 0.76 -9.84 -2.22
C THR A 91 1.62 -11.09 -2.27
N GLN A 92 1.00 -12.28 -2.20
CA GLN A 92 1.72 -13.55 -2.25
C GLN A 92 2.47 -13.71 -3.57
N GLN A 93 1.82 -13.38 -4.68
CA GLN A 93 2.44 -13.43 -6.01
C GLN A 93 3.67 -12.52 -6.09
N MET A 94 3.57 -11.27 -5.63
CA MET A 94 4.69 -10.33 -5.68
C MET A 94 5.83 -10.73 -4.75
N LYS A 95 5.52 -11.25 -3.55
CA LYS A 95 6.54 -11.82 -2.65
C LYS A 95 7.26 -13.03 -3.25
N GLN A 96 6.58 -13.85 -4.04
CA GLN A 96 7.22 -14.97 -4.75
C GLN A 96 8.15 -14.50 -5.86
N PHE A 97 7.78 -13.46 -6.62
CA PHE A 97 8.59 -12.94 -7.73
C PHE A 97 9.78 -12.08 -7.27
N HIS A 98 9.58 -11.27 -6.24
CA HIS A 98 10.54 -10.24 -5.84
C HIS A 98 11.16 -10.51 -4.46
N GLY A 99 10.49 -11.26 -3.58
CA GLY A 99 10.94 -11.55 -2.23
C GLY A 99 10.06 -10.91 -1.16
N ASP A 100 10.15 -11.42 0.07
CA ASP A 100 9.49 -10.85 1.23
C ASP A 100 10.45 -9.94 1.99
N TRP A 101 10.26 -8.62 1.87
CA TRP A 101 11.22 -7.59 2.32
C TRP A 101 10.62 -6.57 3.30
N LEU A 102 9.41 -6.81 3.80
CA LEU A 102 8.69 -5.90 4.69
C LEU A 102 9.02 -6.07 6.17
#